data_AF-A0A9X3STJ5-F1
#
_entry.id   AF-A0A9X3STJ5-F1
#
_cell.length_a   1.000
_cell.length_b   1.000
_cell.length_c   1.000
_cell.angle_alpha   90.00
_cell.angle_beta   90.00
_cell.angle_gamma   90.00
#
_symmetry.space_group_name_H-M   'P 1'
#
loop_
_entity.id
_entity.type
_entity.pdbx_description
1 polymer ?
#
loop_
_entity_poly.entity_id
_entity_poly.type
_entity_poly.pdbx_seq_one_letter_code
_entity_poly.pdbx_strand_id
1 'polypeptide(L)'
;MTAPVPGPGALVSYIRTGSREARIAYRELEEKERLSYRATVSRVFEAALAHHCGLYPSRELMYELIERVGERHPQYAGGTRRIILSAMEGASSGGMSVRQVITAQHLVIREVAKLHRDFLEGAETLVDPGQEFTGTDPQHAVSITLRLDGALHALELHRGAERLGVKTLPDALIRAWVAAEKQRWRRAKELGRHDDFPEIGSGKGGGDDHRHEAYSTGRLCRATVDRYGRVRAFTFMRTALLDDGRLALAAQMREAIKEAQAGLKATL
;
A
#
# COMPACT_ATOMS: atom_id res chain seq x y z
N MET A 1 15.68 -7.69 21.90
CA MET A 1 14.69 -7.36 20.85
C MET A 1 14.35 -5.89 21.00
N THR A 2 14.41 -5.11 19.93
CA THR A 2 14.05 -3.69 19.93
C THR A 2 12.54 -3.55 20.14
N ALA A 3 12.13 -2.59 20.97
CA ALA A 3 10.71 -2.32 21.22
C ALA A 3 10.00 -1.93 19.91
N PRO A 4 8.76 -2.38 19.67
CA PRO A 4 8.03 -2.04 18.46
C PRO A 4 7.73 -0.53 18.41
N VAL A 5 8.09 0.11 17.30
CA VAL A 5 7.81 1.54 17.07
C VAL A 5 6.28 1.75 17.07
N PRO A 6 5.73 2.62 17.94
CA PRO A 6 4.29 2.88 18.00
C PRO A 6 3.71 3.34 16.66
N GLY A 7 2.48 2.92 16.35
CA GLY A 7 1.77 3.34 15.13
C GLY A 7 1.49 2.20 14.13
N PRO A 8 1.27 2.51 12.85
CA PRO A 8 0.86 1.54 11.83
C PRO A 8 1.76 0.29 11.72
N GLY A 9 3.09 0.46 11.85
CA GLY A 9 4.02 -0.67 11.85
C GLY A 9 3.80 -1.66 13.00
N ALA A 10 3.44 -1.17 14.19
CA ALA A 10 3.08 -2.02 15.32
C ALA A 10 1.77 -2.80 15.07
N LEU A 11 0.80 -2.19 14.37
CA LEU A 11 -0.42 -2.90 13.95
C LEU A 11 -0.11 -4.04 12.97
N VAL A 12 0.69 -3.78 11.93
CA VAL A 12 1.16 -4.83 11.00
C VAL A 12 1.86 -5.96 11.74
N SER A 13 2.81 -5.61 12.61
CA SER A 13 3.56 -6.58 13.42
C SER A 13 2.61 -7.41 14.28
N TYR A 14 1.63 -6.77 14.92
CA TYR A 14 0.63 -7.47 15.72
C TYR A 14 -0.27 -8.39 14.87
N ILE A 15 -0.71 -7.96 13.69
CA ILE A 15 -1.52 -8.80 12.78
C ILE A 15 -0.77 -10.09 12.43
N ARG A 16 0.52 -9.99 12.11
CA ARG A 16 1.36 -11.13 11.72
C ARG A 16 1.70 -12.05 12.91
N THR A 17 2.15 -11.46 14.00
CA THR A 17 2.77 -12.22 15.12
C THR A 17 1.81 -12.48 16.28
N GLY A 18 0.80 -11.63 16.48
CA GLY A 18 0.00 -11.61 17.70
C GLY A 18 0.71 -11.04 18.92
N SER A 19 1.88 -10.39 18.77
CA SER A 19 2.67 -9.86 19.88
C SER A 19 1.87 -8.87 20.74
N ARG A 20 1.79 -9.15 22.04
CA ARG A 20 1.14 -8.25 23.00
C ARG A 20 1.81 -6.88 23.05
N GLU A 21 3.13 -6.82 22.92
CA GLU A 21 3.90 -5.58 22.93
C GLU A 21 3.50 -4.70 21.74
N ALA A 22 3.46 -5.29 20.54
CA ALA A 22 3.02 -4.58 19.34
C ALA A 22 1.56 -4.09 19.47
N ARG A 23 0.69 -4.91 20.06
CA ARG A 23 -0.72 -4.55 20.32
C ARG A 23 -0.87 -3.35 21.25
N ILE A 24 0.02 -3.17 22.23
CA ILE A 24 -0.11 -2.11 23.25
C ILE A 24 0.80 -0.90 22.99
N ALA A 25 1.69 -0.96 22.00
CA ALA A 25 2.62 0.13 21.65
C ALA A 25 1.91 1.47 21.40
N TYR A 26 0.68 1.46 20.88
CA TYR A 26 -0.13 2.68 20.67
C TYR A 26 -0.41 3.49 21.96
N ARG A 27 -0.19 2.89 23.15
CA ARG A 27 -0.37 3.59 24.43
C ARG A 27 0.68 4.66 24.65
N GLU A 28 1.83 4.52 24.01
CA GLU A 28 2.96 5.46 24.06
C GLU A 28 2.78 6.63 23.09
N LEU A 29 1.82 6.56 22.17
CA LEU A 29 1.49 7.66 21.26
C LEU A 29 0.87 8.82 22.00
N GLU A 30 1.17 10.04 21.55
CA GLU A 30 0.48 11.26 21.97
C GLU A 30 -1.01 11.20 21.58
N GLU A 31 -1.86 11.99 22.24
CA GLU A 31 -3.32 11.91 22.05
C GLU A 31 -3.74 12.09 20.59
N LYS A 32 -3.17 13.09 19.90
CA LYS A 32 -3.44 13.36 18.48
C LYS A 32 -3.05 12.20 17.58
N GLU A 33 -1.89 11.60 17.82
CA GLU A 33 -1.39 10.45 17.06
C GLU A 33 -2.21 9.19 17.35
N ARG A 34 -2.67 9.03 18.59
CA ARG A 34 -3.54 7.93 19.00
C ARG A 34 -4.91 7.99 18.33
N LEU A 35 -5.46 9.18 18.09
CA LEU A 35 -6.69 9.35 17.31
C LEU A 35 -6.48 8.96 15.84
N SER A 36 -5.36 9.35 15.24
CA SER A 36 -5.00 8.91 13.88
C SER A 36 -4.83 7.38 13.81
N TYR A 37 -4.12 6.80 14.78
CA TYR A 37 -3.97 5.36 14.90
C TYR A 37 -5.31 4.63 15.05
N ARG A 38 -6.24 5.18 15.85
CA ARG A 38 -7.60 4.65 15.98
C ARG A 38 -8.30 4.58 14.62
N ALA A 39 -8.20 5.62 13.80
CA ALA A 39 -8.81 5.63 12.47
C ALA A 39 -8.24 4.51 11.59
N THR A 40 -6.91 4.30 11.62
CA THR A 40 -6.26 3.19 10.94
C THR A 40 -6.78 1.83 11.42
N VAL A 41 -6.87 1.63 12.73
CA VAL A 41 -7.35 0.37 13.33
C VAL A 41 -8.80 0.11 12.96
N SER A 42 -9.67 1.13 13.00
CA SER A 42 -11.07 1.01 12.58
C SER A 42 -11.21 0.57 11.13
N ARG A 43 -10.44 1.17 10.21
CA ARG A 43 -10.44 0.78 8.79
C ARG A 43 -10.00 -0.67 8.60
N VAL A 44 -8.93 -1.08 9.28
CA VAL A 44 -8.42 -2.47 9.19
C VAL A 44 -9.41 -3.45 9.80
N PHE A 45 -10.11 -3.06 10.86
CA PHE A 45 -11.16 -3.85 11.48
C PHE A 45 -12.37 -4.02 10.54
N GLU A 46 -12.82 -2.97 9.88
CA GLU A 46 -13.88 -3.04 8.87
C GLU A 46 -13.47 -3.95 7.70
N ALA A 47 -12.22 -3.81 7.22
CA ALA A 47 -11.69 -4.70 6.19
C ALA A 47 -11.61 -6.16 6.67
N ALA A 48 -11.24 -6.39 7.93
CA ALA A 48 -11.22 -7.73 8.52
C ALA A 48 -12.62 -8.36 8.57
N LEU A 49 -13.63 -7.60 8.97
CA LEU A 49 -15.02 -8.05 8.98
C LEU A 49 -15.53 -8.32 7.57
N ALA A 50 -15.29 -7.42 6.62
CA ALA A 50 -15.70 -7.63 5.22
C ALA A 50 -15.00 -8.85 4.60
N HIS A 51 -13.73 -9.09 4.93
CA HIS A 51 -12.97 -10.24 4.45
C HIS A 51 -13.50 -11.56 5.02
N HIS A 52 -13.85 -11.58 6.31
CA HIS A 52 -14.34 -12.80 6.96
C HIS A 52 -15.82 -13.09 6.69
N CYS A 53 -16.65 -12.05 6.76
CA CYS A 53 -18.10 -12.19 6.69
C CYS A 53 -18.71 -11.92 5.31
N GLY A 54 -17.93 -11.34 4.38
CA GLY A 54 -18.44 -10.81 3.13
C GLY A 54 -19.18 -9.47 3.31
N LEU A 55 -19.76 -8.96 2.21
CA LEU A 55 -20.50 -7.69 2.20
C LEU A 55 -21.87 -7.77 2.88
N TYR A 56 -22.44 -8.98 3.00
CA TYR A 56 -23.74 -9.25 3.61
C TYR A 56 -23.60 -10.41 4.60
N PRO A 57 -23.08 -10.15 5.82
CA PRO A 57 -22.87 -11.17 6.83
C PRO A 57 -24.19 -11.86 7.22
N SER A 58 -24.19 -13.19 7.34
CA SER A 58 -25.24 -13.87 8.09
C SER A 58 -25.05 -13.63 9.58
N ARG A 59 -26.14 -13.71 10.36
CA ARG A 59 -26.06 -13.57 11.83
C ARG A 59 -25.21 -14.67 12.43
N GLU A 60 -25.37 -15.88 11.92
CA GLU A 60 -24.66 -17.08 12.37
C GLU A 60 -23.14 -16.86 12.29
N LEU A 61 -22.62 -16.41 11.14
CA LEU A 61 -21.19 -16.18 10.95
C LEU A 61 -20.64 -15.07 11.85
N MET A 62 -21.44 -14.02 12.10
CA MET A 62 -21.07 -12.98 13.07
C MET A 62 -20.97 -13.52 14.49
N TYR A 63 -21.95 -14.33 14.92
CA TYR A 63 -21.96 -14.92 16.25
C TYR A 63 -20.83 -15.95 16.44
N GLU A 64 -20.51 -16.74 15.41
CA GLU A 64 -19.35 -17.64 15.42
C GLU A 64 -18.03 -16.87 15.65
N LEU A 65 -17.85 -15.73 14.98
CA LEU A 65 -16.68 -14.88 15.20
C LEU A 65 -16.66 -14.29 16.63
N ILE A 66 -17.81 -13.84 17.13
CA ILE A 66 -17.95 -13.30 18.51
C ILE A 66 -17.58 -14.37 19.54
N GLU A 67 -18.13 -15.58 19.41
CA GLU A 67 -17.88 -16.71 20.29
C GLU A 67 -16.40 -17.08 20.26
N ARG A 68 -15.82 -17.24 19.07
CA ARG A 68 -14.40 -17.58 18.91
C ARG A 68 -13.46 -16.57 19.56
N VAL A 69 -13.72 -15.27 19.37
CA VAL A 69 -12.95 -14.21 20.02
C VAL A 69 -13.16 -14.27 21.53
N GLY A 70 -14.39 -14.48 21.99
CA GLY A 70 -14.75 -14.57 23.40
C GLY A 70 -14.12 -15.74 24.14
N GLU A 71 -14.08 -16.92 23.53
CA GLU A 71 -13.43 -18.12 24.08
C GLU A 71 -11.93 -17.92 24.26
N ARG A 72 -11.26 -17.29 23.28
CA ARG A 72 -9.81 -17.00 23.35
C ARG A 72 -9.48 -15.84 24.28
N HIS A 73 -10.42 -14.91 24.45
CA HIS A 73 -10.24 -13.68 25.21
C HIS A 73 -11.43 -13.36 26.12
N PRO A 74 -11.71 -14.20 27.15
CA PRO A 74 -12.94 -14.08 27.95
C PRO A 74 -13.10 -12.71 28.62
N GLN A 75 -11.99 -12.12 29.07
CA GLN A 75 -11.98 -10.81 29.72
C GLN A 75 -12.33 -9.64 28.78
N TYR A 76 -12.37 -9.88 27.46
CA TYR A 76 -12.73 -8.88 26.45
C TYR A 76 -14.01 -9.23 25.67
N ALA A 77 -14.65 -10.38 25.95
CA ALA A 77 -15.78 -10.91 25.20
C ALA A 77 -16.94 -9.91 25.04
N GLY A 78 -17.31 -9.20 26.12
CA GLY A 78 -18.36 -8.19 26.07
C GLY A 78 -18.03 -6.99 25.18
N GLY A 79 -16.76 -6.56 25.17
CA GLY A 79 -16.28 -5.45 24.34
C GLY A 79 -16.18 -5.83 22.87
N THR A 80 -15.66 -7.02 22.56
CA THR A 80 -15.55 -7.54 21.19
C THR A 80 -16.93 -7.79 20.58
N ARG A 81 -17.86 -8.39 21.35
CA ARG A 81 -19.26 -8.53 20.95
C ARG A 81 -19.88 -7.18 20.59
N ARG A 82 -19.70 -6.17 21.45
CA ARG A 82 -20.30 -4.83 21.22
C ARG A 82 -19.78 -4.17 19.95
N ILE A 83 -18.47 -4.23 19.67
CA ILE A 83 -17.92 -3.59 18.46
C ILE A 83 -18.30 -4.32 17.16
N ILE A 84 -18.41 -5.65 17.19
CA ILE A 84 -18.82 -6.43 16.01
C ILE A 84 -20.28 -6.12 15.68
N LEU A 85 -21.17 -6.20 16.68
CA LEU A 85 -22.59 -5.88 16.48
C LEU A 85 -22.79 -4.41 16.08
N SER A 86 -22.03 -3.48 16.67
CA SER A 86 -22.07 -2.06 16.30
C SER A 86 -21.73 -1.82 14.83
N ALA A 87 -20.69 -2.49 14.32
CA ALA A 87 -20.25 -2.33 12.93
C ALA A 87 -21.23 -2.94 11.91
N MET A 88 -21.96 -3.99 12.29
CA MET A 88 -22.79 -4.77 11.35
C MET A 88 -24.28 -4.40 11.43
N GLU A 89 -24.77 -4.05 12.62
CA GLU A 89 -26.19 -3.70 12.84
C GLU A 89 -26.39 -2.17 12.96
N GLY A 90 -25.32 -1.36 12.84
CA GLY A 90 -25.37 0.10 13.00
C GLY A 90 -25.69 0.56 14.43
N ALA A 91 -25.65 -0.34 15.41
CA ALA A 91 -25.88 -0.02 16.80
C ALA A 91 -24.74 0.85 17.35
N SER A 92 -25.02 1.74 18.31
CA SER A 92 -23.93 2.53 18.93
C SER A 92 -23.05 1.64 19.80
N SER A 93 -21.73 1.82 19.73
CA SER A 93 -20.77 1.17 20.62
C SER A 93 -20.76 1.78 22.04
N GLY A 94 -21.89 2.34 22.48
CA GLY A 94 -22.02 3.25 23.63
C GLY A 94 -21.32 2.73 24.89
N GLY A 95 -20.66 3.64 25.61
CA GLY A 95 -20.02 3.35 26.90
C GLY A 95 -18.64 2.68 26.85
N MET A 96 -17.99 2.59 25.69
CA MET A 96 -16.60 2.14 25.57
C MET A 96 -15.63 3.32 25.45
N SER A 97 -14.56 3.31 26.25
CA SER A 97 -13.43 4.24 26.07
C SER A 97 -12.68 3.96 24.77
N VAL A 98 -11.98 4.97 24.24
CA VAL A 98 -11.14 4.82 23.02
C VAL A 98 -10.17 3.64 23.13
N ARG A 99 -9.55 3.45 24.31
CA ARG A 99 -8.62 2.34 24.54
C ARG A 99 -9.31 0.97 24.48
N GLN A 100 -10.53 0.86 25.01
CA GLN A 100 -11.31 -0.38 24.94
C GLN A 100 -11.72 -0.70 23.51
N VAL A 101 -12.12 0.31 22.72
CA VAL A 101 -12.46 0.14 21.30
C VAL A 101 -11.26 -0.39 20.51
N ILE A 102 -10.11 0.29 20.60
CA ILE A 102 -8.88 -0.13 19.88
C ILE A 102 -8.46 -1.55 20.30
N THR A 103 -8.52 -1.86 21.60
CA THR A 103 -8.15 -3.19 22.09
C THR A 103 -9.09 -4.26 21.53
N ALA A 104 -10.40 -4.03 21.56
CA ALA A 104 -11.37 -4.98 21.04
C ALA A 104 -11.18 -5.18 19.52
N GLN A 105 -10.97 -4.10 18.76
CA GLN A 105 -10.72 -4.18 17.31
C GLN A 105 -9.46 -4.97 17.00
N HIS A 106 -8.36 -4.74 17.72
CA HIS A 106 -7.15 -5.55 17.60
C HIS A 106 -7.41 -7.05 17.79
N LEU A 107 -8.20 -7.43 18.79
CA LEU A 107 -8.48 -8.85 19.03
C LEU A 107 -9.24 -9.46 17.84
N VAL A 108 -10.25 -8.77 17.32
CA VAL A 108 -11.00 -9.24 16.15
C VAL A 108 -10.13 -9.32 14.91
N ILE A 109 -9.36 -8.27 14.61
CA ILE A 109 -8.42 -8.25 13.47
C ILE A 109 -7.47 -9.45 13.54
N ARG A 110 -6.90 -9.74 14.71
CA ARG A 110 -5.96 -10.85 14.87
C ARG A 110 -6.65 -12.20 14.71
N GLU A 111 -7.86 -12.34 15.20
CA GLU A 111 -8.62 -13.57 15.02
C GLU A 111 -8.93 -13.82 13.54
N VAL A 112 -9.40 -12.81 12.79
CA VAL A 112 -9.57 -12.89 11.33
C VAL A 112 -8.26 -13.25 10.63
N ALA A 113 -7.15 -12.60 10.98
CA ALA A 113 -5.84 -12.88 10.38
C ALA A 113 -5.33 -14.32 10.62
N LYS A 114 -5.76 -14.98 11.70
CA LYS A 114 -5.43 -16.40 11.92
C LYS A 114 -6.24 -17.34 11.03
N LEU A 115 -7.42 -16.92 10.58
CA LEU A 115 -8.30 -17.70 9.71
C LEU A 115 -7.94 -17.54 8.24
N HIS A 116 -7.45 -16.37 7.88
CA HIS A 116 -7.25 -15.96 6.50
C HIS A 116 -5.77 -15.62 6.25
N ARG A 117 -5.06 -16.55 5.61
CA ARG A 117 -3.62 -16.42 5.34
C ARG A 117 -3.31 -15.22 4.45
N ASP A 118 -4.14 -14.98 3.45
CA ASP A 118 -4.08 -13.83 2.55
C ASP A 118 -4.28 -12.50 3.29
N PHE A 119 -5.18 -12.44 4.29
CA PHE A 119 -5.34 -11.27 5.15
C PHE A 119 -4.08 -11.01 5.99
N LEU A 120 -3.45 -12.08 6.50
CA LEU A 120 -2.20 -12.01 7.26
C LEU A 120 -1.02 -11.54 6.39
N GLU A 121 -0.91 -12.05 5.17
CA GLU A 121 0.12 -11.66 4.21
C GLU A 121 -0.09 -10.22 3.71
N GLY A 122 -1.35 -9.81 3.51
CA GLY A 122 -1.79 -8.48 3.07
C GLY A 122 -1.86 -7.39 4.16
N ALA A 123 -1.45 -7.69 5.40
CA ALA A 123 -1.59 -6.79 6.55
C ALA A 123 -1.07 -5.36 6.32
N GLU A 124 0.01 -5.18 5.56
CA GLU A 124 0.57 -3.87 5.24
C GLU A 124 -0.32 -3.06 4.31
N THR A 125 -0.84 -3.69 3.25
CA THR A 125 -1.79 -3.07 2.33
C THR A 125 -3.09 -2.71 3.07
N LEU A 126 -3.51 -3.50 4.05
CA LEU A 126 -4.71 -3.22 4.84
C LEU A 126 -4.49 -2.04 5.80
N VAL A 127 -3.33 -2.01 6.46
CA VAL A 127 -2.96 -0.97 7.43
C VAL A 127 -2.64 0.35 6.73
N ASP A 128 -2.03 0.30 5.55
CA ASP A 128 -1.63 1.48 4.79
C ASP A 128 -1.89 1.33 3.27
N PRO A 129 -3.17 1.23 2.84
CA PRO A 129 -3.57 0.99 1.45
C PRO A 129 -3.24 2.15 0.50
N GLY A 130 -2.77 3.28 1.02
CA GLY A 130 -2.62 4.54 0.30
C GLY A 130 -1.29 5.24 0.56
N GLN A 131 -0.26 4.55 1.09
CA GLN A 131 1.05 5.19 1.19
C GLN A 131 1.59 5.40 -0.22
N GLU A 132 1.63 6.66 -0.59
CA GLU A 132 2.07 7.15 -1.87
C GLU A 132 3.46 7.76 -1.73
N PHE A 133 4.35 7.36 -2.64
CA PHE A 133 5.73 7.80 -2.69
C PHE A 133 5.91 8.63 -3.94
N THR A 134 5.98 9.94 -3.77
CA THR A 134 6.10 10.87 -4.90
C THR A 134 7.55 11.28 -5.11
N GLY A 135 8.07 10.97 -6.29
CA GLY A 135 9.36 11.43 -6.77
C GLY A 135 9.18 12.45 -7.87
N THR A 136 9.97 13.52 -7.82
CA THR A 136 10.00 14.56 -8.86
C THR A 136 11.40 14.62 -9.42
N ASP A 137 11.52 14.79 -10.73
CA ASP A 137 12.83 14.95 -11.36
C ASP A 137 13.48 16.29 -10.96
N PRO A 138 14.82 16.43 -11.05
CA PRO A 138 15.50 17.65 -10.61
C PRO A 138 15.08 18.94 -11.33
N GLN A 139 14.53 18.84 -12.54
CA GLN A 139 14.04 19.98 -13.31
C GLN A 139 12.56 20.28 -13.04
N HIS A 140 11.91 19.53 -12.14
CA HIS A 140 10.50 19.64 -11.80
C HIS A 140 9.55 19.55 -13.00
N ALA A 141 9.95 18.84 -14.05
CA ALA A 141 9.16 18.64 -15.26
C ALA A 141 8.24 17.41 -15.16
N VAL A 142 8.64 16.39 -14.39
CA VAL A 142 7.90 15.13 -14.21
C VAL A 142 7.81 14.77 -12.74
N SER A 143 6.61 14.42 -12.28
CA SER A 143 6.38 13.77 -10.98
C SER A 143 5.76 12.39 -11.19
N ILE A 144 6.22 11.43 -10.40
CA ILE A 144 5.74 10.04 -10.37
C ILE A 144 5.35 9.71 -8.95
N THR A 145 4.16 9.14 -8.79
CA THR A 145 3.66 8.64 -7.51
C THR A 145 3.52 7.13 -7.59
N LEU A 146 4.21 6.42 -6.69
CA LEU A 146 4.17 4.97 -6.58
C LEU A 146 3.44 4.56 -5.31
N ARG A 147 2.82 3.38 -5.34
CA ARG A 147 2.35 2.70 -4.13
C ARG A 147 3.46 1.89 -3.49
N LEU A 148 3.23 1.39 -2.28
CA LEU A 148 4.18 0.54 -1.55
C LEU A 148 4.57 -0.72 -2.34
N ASP A 149 3.66 -1.29 -3.11
CA ASP A 149 3.88 -2.45 -3.98
C ASP A 149 4.69 -2.12 -5.25
N GLY A 150 5.04 -0.85 -5.47
CA GLY A 150 5.76 -0.38 -6.68
C GLY A 150 4.85 -0.11 -7.88
N ALA A 151 3.53 -0.29 -7.75
CA ALA A 151 2.59 0.04 -8.82
C ALA A 151 2.54 1.56 -9.05
N LEU A 152 2.47 1.95 -10.33
CA LEU A 152 2.28 3.34 -10.70
C LEU A 152 0.87 3.83 -10.28
N HIS A 153 0.82 4.80 -9.37
CA HIS A 153 -0.42 5.45 -8.98
C HIS A 153 -0.72 6.67 -9.88
N ALA A 154 0.22 7.61 -9.92
CA ALA A 154 0.08 8.85 -10.69
C ALA A 154 1.37 9.21 -11.43
N LEU A 155 1.21 9.93 -12.53
CA LEU A 155 2.29 10.53 -13.32
C LEU A 155 1.75 11.87 -13.78
N GLU A 156 2.51 12.91 -13.49
CA GLU A 156 2.18 14.28 -13.85
C GLU A 156 3.35 14.88 -14.62
N LEU A 157 3.01 15.51 -15.74
CA LEU A 157 3.92 16.39 -16.45
C LEU A 157 3.57 17.82 -16.04
N HIS A 158 4.59 18.57 -15.60
CA HIS A 158 4.46 19.94 -15.13
C HIS A 158 4.71 20.95 -16.24
N ARG A 159 4.42 22.22 -15.96
CA ARG A 159 4.81 23.32 -16.86
C ARG A 159 6.33 23.30 -17.02
N GLY A 160 6.81 23.33 -18.26
CA GLY A 160 8.23 23.22 -18.59
C GLY A 160 8.60 21.86 -19.18
N ALA A 161 7.78 20.82 -19.00
CA ALA A 161 7.94 19.53 -19.68
C ALA A 161 7.92 19.70 -21.21
N GLU A 162 7.25 20.74 -21.72
CA GLU A 162 7.19 21.04 -23.15
C GLU A 162 8.52 21.45 -23.77
N ARG A 163 9.46 21.89 -22.93
CA ARG A 163 10.83 22.20 -23.35
C ARG A 163 11.71 20.94 -23.41
N LEU A 164 11.22 19.83 -22.86
CA LEU A 164 11.91 18.55 -22.90
C LEU A 164 11.49 17.81 -24.16
N GLY A 165 12.46 17.57 -25.04
CA GLY A 165 12.24 16.78 -26.26
C GLY A 165 12.26 15.28 -25.98
N VAL A 166 12.11 14.50 -27.06
CA VAL A 166 12.10 13.03 -27.03
C VAL A 166 13.29 12.36 -26.35
N LYS A 167 14.44 13.04 -26.29
CA LYS A 167 15.64 12.51 -25.64
C LYS A 167 15.66 12.76 -24.13
N THR A 168 15.18 13.92 -23.68
CA THR A 168 15.36 14.38 -22.30
C THR A 168 14.17 14.08 -21.40
N LEU A 169 12.95 14.04 -21.97
CA LEU A 169 11.74 13.73 -21.22
C LEU A 169 11.72 12.30 -20.65
N PRO A 170 12.16 11.25 -21.38
CA PRO A 170 12.30 9.91 -20.80
C PRO A 170 13.26 9.89 -19.61
N ASP A 171 14.40 10.58 -19.71
CA ASP A 171 15.38 10.63 -18.62
C ASP A 171 14.80 11.33 -17.38
N ALA A 172 14.00 12.40 -17.58
CA ALA A 172 13.30 13.08 -16.50
C ALA A 172 12.31 12.12 -15.80
N LEU A 173 11.54 11.35 -16.57
CA LEU A 173 10.66 10.32 -16.02
C LEU A 173 11.42 9.27 -15.21
N ILE A 174 12.53 8.74 -15.74
CA ILE A 174 13.34 7.73 -15.03
C ILE A 174 13.92 8.32 -13.73
N ARG A 175 14.38 9.57 -13.75
CA ARG A 175 14.86 10.26 -12.53
C ARG A 175 13.75 10.43 -11.50
N ALA A 176 12.55 10.86 -11.91
CA ALA A 176 11.39 10.98 -11.03
C ALA A 176 11.01 9.61 -10.44
N TRP A 177 11.00 8.55 -11.25
CA TRP A 177 10.75 7.18 -10.80
C TRP A 177 11.76 6.72 -9.75
N VAL A 178 13.06 6.91 -10.02
CA VAL A 178 14.13 6.57 -9.07
C VAL A 178 13.99 7.34 -7.76
N ALA A 179 13.59 8.62 -7.81
CA ALA A 179 13.34 9.41 -6.61
C ALA A 179 12.16 8.86 -5.79
N ALA A 180 11.06 8.49 -6.45
CA ALA A 180 9.87 7.89 -5.81
C ALA A 180 10.24 6.55 -5.16
N GLU A 181 10.93 5.70 -5.90
CA GLU A 181 11.36 4.40 -5.43
C GLU A 181 12.38 4.47 -4.27
N LYS A 182 13.28 5.47 -4.23
CA LYS A 182 14.18 5.64 -3.08
C LYS A 182 13.40 5.89 -1.79
N GLN A 183 12.33 6.67 -1.86
CA GLN A 183 11.45 6.90 -0.71
C GLN A 183 10.70 5.62 -0.32
N ARG A 184 10.12 4.93 -1.32
CA ARG A 184 9.46 3.64 -1.14
C ARG A 184 10.40 2.59 -0.51
N TRP A 185 11.64 2.51 -0.98
CA TRP A 185 12.63 1.55 -0.49
C TRP A 185 13.10 1.87 0.94
N ARG A 186 13.32 3.15 1.27
CA ARG A 186 13.61 3.56 2.66
C ARG A 186 12.49 3.10 3.59
N ARG A 187 11.24 3.29 3.16
CA ARG A 187 10.08 2.82 3.91
C ARG A 187 10.04 1.29 4.01
N ALA A 188 10.30 0.57 2.92
CA ALA A 188 10.37 -0.89 2.94
C ALA A 188 11.49 -1.40 3.87
N LYS A 189 12.61 -0.69 3.97
CA LYS A 189 13.71 -0.98 4.90
C LYS A 189 13.31 -0.75 6.36
N GLU A 190 12.63 0.35 6.67
CA GLU A 190 12.04 0.58 8.00
C GLU A 190 11.08 -0.55 8.40
N LEU A 191 10.38 -1.11 7.42
CA LEU A 191 9.43 -2.22 7.60
C LEU A 191 10.09 -3.61 7.59
N GLY A 192 11.40 -3.72 7.35
CA GLY A 192 12.12 -5.00 7.35
C GLY A 192 11.87 -5.90 6.12
N ARG A 193 11.39 -5.35 4.99
CA ARG A 193 11.11 -6.10 3.73
C ARG A 193 12.19 -5.95 2.66
N HIS A 194 13.39 -5.52 3.04
CA HIS A 194 14.47 -5.16 2.11
C HIS A 194 15.10 -6.35 1.36
N ASP A 195 14.77 -7.59 1.71
CA ASP A 195 15.37 -8.79 1.11
C ASP A 195 14.78 -9.12 -0.27
N ASP A 196 13.56 -8.65 -0.58
CA ASP A 196 12.88 -8.95 -1.85
C ASP A 196 13.28 -8.01 -3.00
N PHE A 197 13.91 -6.86 -2.71
CA PHE A 197 14.16 -5.81 -3.70
C PHE A 197 15.54 -5.16 -3.51
N PRO A 198 16.47 -5.27 -4.49
CA PRO A 198 17.79 -4.67 -4.37
C PRO A 198 17.71 -3.15 -4.23
N GLU A 199 18.60 -2.59 -3.42
CA GLU A 199 18.75 -1.14 -3.26
C GLU A 199 19.00 -0.48 -4.61
N ILE A 200 18.32 0.63 -4.84
CA ILE A 200 18.35 1.31 -6.13
C ILE A 200 19.69 2.01 -6.33
N GLY A 201 20.38 1.61 -7.40
CA GLY A 201 21.72 2.10 -7.71
C GLY A 201 22.85 1.25 -7.12
N SER A 202 22.55 0.16 -6.40
CA SER A 202 23.57 -0.70 -5.76
C SER A 202 24.43 -1.53 -6.72
N GLY A 203 24.23 -1.43 -8.05
CA GLY A 203 24.99 -2.20 -9.05
C GLY A 203 24.71 -3.71 -9.07
N LYS A 204 24.11 -4.28 -8.01
CA LYS A 204 23.74 -5.71 -7.92
C LYS A 204 22.66 -6.15 -8.92
N GLY A 205 22.06 -5.24 -9.68
CA GLY A 205 21.09 -5.52 -10.74
C GLY A 205 21.70 -5.67 -12.14
N GLY A 206 23.02 -5.78 -12.27
CA GLY A 206 23.75 -5.81 -13.55
C GLY A 206 23.57 -7.06 -14.43
N GLY A 207 22.58 -7.92 -14.15
CA GLY A 207 22.34 -9.15 -14.91
C GLY A 207 20.88 -9.60 -14.99
N ASP A 208 19.91 -8.72 -14.69
CA ASP A 208 18.49 -9.07 -14.85
C ASP A 208 18.08 -8.87 -16.32
N ASP A 209 18.14 -9.97 -17.08
CA ASP A 209 17.68 -10.07 -18.47
C ASP A 209 16.15 -10.06 -18.59
N HIS A 210 15.44 -10.26 -17.48
CA HIS A 210 13.99 -10.28 -17.46
C HIS A 210 13.42 -8.87 -17.58
N ARG A 211 12.86 -8.57 -18.75
CA ARG A 211 12.27 -7.29 -19.11
C ARG A 211 10.91 -7.51 -19.74
N HIS A 212 9.91 -6.82 -19.21
CA HIS A 212 8.60 -6.72 -19.84
C HIS A 212 8.45 -5.36 -20.49
N GLU A 213 8.03 -5.34 -21.75
CA GLU A 213 7.74 -4.12 -22.47
C GLU A 213 6.27 -4.06 -22.89
N ALA A 214 5.72 -2.86 -22.91
CA ALA A 214 4.40 -2.57 -23.45
C ALA A 214 4.39 -1.20 -24.12
N TYR A 215 3.42 -1.02 -25.00
CA TYR A 215 3.22 0.20 -25.77
C TYR A 215 1.94 0.90 -25.30
N SER A 216 1.86 2.22 -25.40
CA SER A 216 0.56 2.89 -25.28
C SER A 216 -0.38 2.45 -26.41
N THR A 217 -1.69 2.58 -26.25
CA THR A 217 -2.67 2.21 -27.31
C THR A 217 -2.38 2.94 -28.61
N GLY A 218 -2.03 4.23 -28.52
CA GLY A 218 -1.62 5.05 -29.67
C GLY A 218 -0.22 4.74 -30.23
N ARG A 219 0.51 3.78 -29.63
CA ARG A 219 1.90 3.41 -29.91
C ARG A 219 2.87 4.59 -29.89
N LEU A 220 2.53 5.67 -29.17
CA LEU A 220 3.42 6.83 -29.01
C LEU A 220 4.55 6.52 -28.05
N CYS A 221 4.25 5.77 -26.99
CA CYS A 221 5.17 5.47 -25.90
C CYS A 221 5.43 3.97 -25.83
N ARG A 222 6.66 3.61 -25.45
CA ARG A 222 7.02 2.26 -25.01
C ARG A 222 7.68 2.34 -23.64
N ALA A 223 7.19 1.56 -22.69
CA ALA A 223 7.81 1.40 -21.39
C ALA A 223 8.41 0.00 -21.26
N THR A 224 9.58 -0.09 -20.62
CA THR A 224 10.20 -1.36 -20.26
C THR A 224 10.38 -1.40 -18.75
N VAL A 225 9.88 -2.45 -18.10
CA VAL A 225 10.02 -2.69 -16.67
C VAL A 225 10.90 -3.90 -16.40
N ASP A 226 11.59 -3.91 -15.25
CA ASP A 226 12.30 -5.10 -14.77
C ASP A 226 11.36 -6.08 -14.05
N ARG A 227 11.90 -7.22 -13.58
CA ARG A 227 11.16 -8.22 -12.79
C ARG A 227 10.51 -7.71 -11.50
N TYR A 228 10.88 -6.52 -11.04
CA TYR A 228 10.30 -5.87 -9.86
C TYR A 228 9.25 -4.83 -10.23
N GLY A 229 8.89 -4.71 -11.52
CA GLY A 229 7.94 -3.72 -12.02
C GLY A 229 8.50 -2.30 -12.10
N ARG A 230 9.82 -2.10 -11.94
CA ARG A 230 10.46 -0.79 -11.98
C ARG A 230 10.72 -0.38 -13.42
N VAL A 231 10.41 0.86 -13.80
CA VAL A 231 10.70 1.36 -15.14
C VAL A 231 12.21 1.49 -15.35
N ARG A 232 12.74 0.79 -16.36
CA ARG A 232 14.16 0.79 -16.73
C ARG A 232 14.45 1.58 -17.98
N ALA A 233 13.53 1.55 -18.93
CA ALA A 233 13.63 2.31 -20.16
C ALA A 233 12.25 2.86 -20.52
N PHE A 234 12.27 4.02 -21.15
CA PHE A 234 11.09 4.64 -21.71
C PHE A 234 11.48 5.27 -23.05
N THR A 235 10.68 5.03 -24.08
CA THR A 235 10.98 5.50 -25.44
C THR A 235 9.75 6.12 -26.06
N PHE A 236 9.92 7.27 -26.70
CA PHE A 236 8.91 7.84 -27.58
C PHE A 236 9.14 7.39 -29.01
N MET A 237 8.09 6.94 -29.67
CA MET A 237 8.13 6.41 -31.05
C MET A 237 7.99 7.50 -32.11
N ARG A 238 7.71 8.75 -31.70
CA ARG A 238 7.58 9.93 -32.57
C ARG A 238 8.24 11.15 -31.93
N THR A 239 8.60 12.12 -32.74
CA THR A 239 9.26 13.37 -32.32
C THR A 239 8.30 14.43 -31.80
N ALA A 240 7.11 14.52 -32.41
CA ALA A 240 6.05 15.42 -31.96
C ALA A 240 5.29 14.77 -30.79
N LEU A 241 5.51 15.29 -29.58
CA LEU A 241 5.01 14.68 -28.33
C LEU A 241 3.76 15.35 -27.76
N LEU A 242 3.53 16.62 -28.09
CA LEU A 242 2.59 17.48 -27.38
C LEU A 242 1.48 18.01 -28.29
N ASP A 243 1.29 17.39 -29.45
CA ASP A 243 0.23 17.74 -30.40
C ASP A 243 -1.15 17.66 -29.73
N ASP A 244 -1.36 16.63 -28.89
CA ASP A 244 -2.58 16.43 -28.10
C ASP A 244 -2.50 17.06 -26.68
N GLY A 245 -1.41 17.79 -26.41
CA GLY A 245 -1.15 18.43 -25.14
C GLY A 245 -0.57 17.53 -24.03
N ARG A 246 -0.17 18.17 -22.94
CA ARG A 246 0.59 17.56 -21.84
C ARG A 246 -0.17 16.47 -21.08
N LEU A 247 -1.48 16.68 -20.87
CA LEU A 247 -2.32 15.71 -20.16
C LEU A 247 -2.51 14.42 -20.97
N ALA A 248 -2.69 14.55 -22.29
CA ALA A 248 -2.80 13.40 -23.19
C ALA A 248 -1.49 12.61 -23.24
N LEU A 249 -0.35 13.30 -23.35
CA LEU A 249 0.97 12.68 -23.28
C LEU A 249 1.17 11.93 -21.95
N ALA A 250 0.87 12.57 -20.82
CA ALA A 250 0.95 11.94 -19.50
C ALA A 250 0.05 10.70 -19.39
N ALA A 251 -1.16 10.74 -19.97
CA ALA A 251 -2.06 9.59 -20.01
C ALA A 251 -1.47 8.41 -20.80
N GLN A 252 -0.91 8.66 -21.99
CA GLN A 252 -0.25 7.62 -22.78
C GLN A 252 0.99 7.05 -22.09
N MET A 253 1.76 7.89 -21.40
CA MET A 253 2.91 7.43 -20.62
C MET A 253 2.47 6.51 -19.47
N ARG A 254 1.40 6.87 -18.75
CA ARG A 254 0.82 6.04 -17.69
C ARG A 254 0.33 4.71 -18.22
N GLU A 255 -0.37 4.73 -19.35
CA GLU A 255 -0.90 3.54 -20.00
C GLU A 255 0.22 2.55 -20.32
N ALA A 256 1.25 2.99 -21.05
CA ALA A 256 2.38 2.12 -21.42
C ALA A 256 3.07 1.49 -20.19
N ILE A 257 3.27 2.26 -19.11
CA ILE A 257 3.87 1.73 -17.87
C ILE A 257 2.94 0.72 -17.19
N LYS A 258 1.64 1.05 -17.06
CA LYS A 258 0.68 0.16 -16.41
C LYS A 258 0.50 -1.15 -17.17
N GLU A 259 0.50 -1.10 -18.49
CA GLU A 259 0.46 -2.32 -19.32
C GLU A 259 1.72 -3.15 -19.15
N ALA A 260 2.90 -2.53 -19.11
CA ALA A 260 4.16 -3.26 -18.88
C ALA A 260 4.17 -3.93 -17.50
N GLN A 261 3.70 -3.23 -16.45
CA GLN A 261 3.55 -3.79 -15.11
C GLN A 261 2.49 -4.91 -15.06
N ALA A 262 1.38 -4.79 -15.79
CA ALA A 262 0.35 -5.81 -15.85
C ALA A 262 0.84 -7.06 -16.61
N GLY A 263 1.56 -6.89 -17.72
CA GLY A 263 2.14 -8.00 -18.48
C GLY A 263 3.17 -8.79 -17.68
N LEU A 264 3.99 -8.11 -16.86
CA LEU A 264 4.88 -8.76 -15.90
C LEU A 264 4.08 -9.59 -14.88
N LYS A 265 3.01 -9.04 -14.29
CA LYS A 265 2.19 -9.76 -13.31
C LYS A 265 1.49 -10.99 -13.90
N ALA A 266 1.20 -10.99 -15.20
CA ALA A 266 0.58 -12.12 -15.89
C ALA A 266 1.57 -13.24 -16.24
N THR A 267 2.87 -13.00 -16.11
CA THR A 267 3.94 -13.95 -16.48
C THR A 267 4.69 -14.53 -15.29
N LEU A 268 4.42 -14.02 -14.09
CA LEU A 268 4.86 -14.54 -12.80
C LEU A 268 3.79 -15.45 -12.20
#